data_AF-A0A7Y2MLM4-F1
#
_entry.id   AF-A0A7Y2MLM4-F1
#
_cell.length_a   1.000
_cell.length_b   1.000
_cell.length_c   1.000
_cell.angle_alpha   90.00
_cell.angle_beta   90.00
_cell.angle_gamma   90.00
#
_symmetry.space_group_name_H-M   'P 1'
#
loop_
_entity.id
_entity.type
_entity.pdbx_description
1 polymer ?
#
loop_
_entity_poly.entity_id
_entity_poly.type
_entity_poly.pdbx_seq_one_letter_code
_entity_poly.pdbx_strand_id
1 'polypeptide(L)'
;MELRRKTILSEVSADAQIDLKFNTKYEIAKDWLVKTKTELQAHTWKSKPTLKVGSFRISSSGIANIVLNRLKPRIESKIDESLQEILDFRYKLNALFRIINSPIRIDALINSEINVQLDEIGISSLGENNDDLNGQISLLTRLRLDPVGKDLDWSRYYVIPKGVIGTQENSELSRLFLPFNISYENLGDWLMEQYKGHRFEANENYFVVEDLSLSQEEDKIKLILEVTGTVNGTIELKGKPVYDIEKQELYSEGLETKLITNNIIHKAASWILKGKIHEELERISYFPLNKIIENLQAIIDKQLKSMLPKQKILGRINVESLIVKDFKLGAEEIHALLDLRFHMFTEVQDLNFFRKGT
;
A
#
# COMPACT_ATOMS: atom_id res chain seq x y z
N MET A 1 27.47 40.64 16.41
CA MET A 1 28.73 40.24 15.76
C MET A 1 29.87 41.04 16.38
N GLU A 2 30.95 40.36 16.76
CA GLU A 2 32.14 40.97 17.33
C GLU A 2 33.34 40.66 16.42
N LEU A 3 34.07 41.69 16.01
CA LEU A 3 35.29 41.56 15.22
C LEU A 3 36.47 42.04 16.04
N ARG A 4 37.54 41.23 16.13
CA ARG A 4 38.80 41.61 16.78
C ARG A 4 39.98 41.31 15.87
N ARG A 5 40.92 42.25 15.77
CA ARG A 5 42.20 42.05 15.07
C ARG A 5 43.33 42.70 15.85
N LYS A 6 44.33 41.90 16.20
CA LYS A 6 45.58 42.38 16.80
C LYS A 6 46.50 42.89 15.68
N THR A 7 46.92 44.15 15.77
CA THR A 7 47.95 44.72 14.90
C THR A 7 49.24 44.91 15.68
N ILE A 8 50.33 45.26 15.00
CA ILE A 8 51.63 45.54 15.62
C ILE A 8 51.55 46.71 16.62
N LEU A 9 50.56 47.59 16.48
CA LEU A 9 50.45 48.85 17.24
C LEU A 9 49.23 48.92 18.20
N SER A 10 48.15 48.18 17.94
CA SER A 10 46.95 48.17 18.79
C SER A 10 45.99 47.00 18.50
N GLU A 11 45.08 46.71 19.44
CA GLU A 11 43.93 45.85 19.19
C GLU A 11 42.77 46.70 18.64
N VAL A 12 42.27 46.31 17.47
CA VAL A 12 41.12 46.95 16.84
C VAL A 12 39.92 46.05 17.03
N SER A 13 38.86 46.58 17.64
CA SER A 13 37.59 45.85 17.82
C SER A 13 36.40 46.65 17.31
N ALA A 14 35.37 45.91 16.87
CA ALA A 14 34.08 46.47 16.47
C ALA A 14 32.93 45.56 16.90
N ASP A 15 31.91 46.18 17.49
CA ASP A 15 30.66 45.55 17.91
C ASP A 15 29.53 46.05 17.02
N ALA A 16 28.70 45.14 16.52
CA ALA A 16 27.55 45.50 15.70
C ALA A 16 26.43 44.46 15.79
N GLN A 17 25.19 44.91 15.55
CA GLN A 17 24.01 44.06 15.38
C GLN A 17 23.37 44.34 14.03
N ILE A 18 23.11 43.27 13.29
CA ILE A 18 22.60 43.31 11.92
C ILE A 18 21.57 42.20 11.75
N ASP A 19 20.45 42.55 11.15
CA ASP A 19 19.50 41.59 10.61
C ASP A 19 19.82 41.40 9.13
N LEU A 20 19.89 40.14 8.69
CA LEU A 20 20.18 39.76 7.31
C LEU A 20 18.99 38.97 6.77
N LYS A 21 18.51 39.34 5.59
CA LYS A 21 17.51 38.58 4.84
C LYS A 21 18.19 37.95 3.63
N PHE A 22 18.23 36.63 3.61
CA PHE A 22 18.76 35.86 2.49
C PHE A 22 17.62 35.30 1.66
N ASN A 23 17.90 35.10 0.37
CA ASN A 23 17.06 34.33 -0.53
C ASN A 23 17.89 33.18 -1.09
N THR A 24 17.40 31.95 -0.98
CA THR A 24 18.09 30.76 -1.45
C THR A 24 17.31 30.12 -2.59
N LYS A 25 17.92 30.04 -3.76
CA LYS A 25 17.41 29.23 -4.88
C LYS A 25 17.95 27.81 -4.75
N TYR A 26 17.14 26.82 -5.11
CA TYR A 26 17.55 25.42 -5.12
C TYR A 26 17.21 24.73 -6.44
N GLU A 27 17.99 23.72 -6.79
CA GLU A 27 17.78 22.81 -7.91
C GLU A 27 18.07 21.38 -7.46
N ILE A 28 17.18 20.45 -7.76
CA ILE A 28 17.39 19.01 -7.52
C ILE A 28 17.85 18.39 -8.84
N ALA A 29 19.10 17.96 -8.90
CA ALA A 29 19.64 17.30 -10.08
C ALA A 29 19.13 15.85 -10.19
N LYS A 30 19.23 15.26 -11.39
CA LYS A 30 18.73 13.90 -11.70
C LYS A 30 19.39 12.78 -10.89
N ASP A 31 20.56 13.04 -10.30
CA ASP A 31 21.33 12.16 -9.44
C ASP A 31 21.04 12.34 -7.95
N TRP A 32 20.00 13.12 -7.62
CA TRP A 32 19.54 13.47 -6.28
C TRP A 32 20.45 14.44 -5.51
N LEU A 33 21.38 15.11 -6.21
CA LEU A 33 22.16 16.18 -5.62
C LEU A 33 21.35 17.47 -5.57
N VAL A 34 21.20 18.06 -4.39
CA VAL A 34 20.60 19.38 -4.25
C VAL A 34 21.68 20.45 -4.33
N LYS A 35 21.52 21.36 -5.29
CA LYS A 35 22.35 22.54 -5.42
C LYS A 35 21.58 23.74 -4.92
N THR A 36 22.20 24.51 -4.03
CA THR A 36 21.64 25.76 -3.54
C THR A 36 22.50 26.93 -3.99
N LYS A 37 21.87 28.09 -4.12
CA LYS A 37 22.56 29.36 -4.30
C LYS A 37 21.89 30.40 -3.42
N THR A 38 22.60 30.83 -2.39
CA THR A 38 22.12 31.81 -1.43
C THR A 38 22.62 33.20 -1.77
N GLU A 39 21.73 34.18 -1.77
CA GLU A 39 22.05 35.59 -2.02
C GLU A 39 21.44 36.48 -0.93
N LEU A 40 22.24 37.40 -0.39
CA LEU A 40 21.76 38.43 0.54
C LEU A 40 20.80 39.37 -0.20
N GLN A 41 19.52 39.31 0.14
CA GLN A 41 18.46 40.11 -0.45
C GLN A 41 18.35 41.48 0.23
N ALA A 42 18.41 41.52 1.57
CA ALA A 42 18.29 42.76 2.33
C ALA A 42 19.06 42.68 3.66
N HIS A 43 19.35 43.83 4.25
CA HIS A 43 19.94 43.91 5.58
C HIS A 43 19.51 45.18 6.32
N THR A 44 19.45 45.09 7.65
CA THR A 44 19.12 46.21 8.54
C THR A 44 20.09 46.25 9.71
N TRP A 45 20.82 47.35 9.85
CA TRP A 45 21.70 47.56 11.01
C TRP A 45 20.88 47.98 12.22
N LYS A 46 20.77 47.11 13.22
CA LYS A 46 20.25 47.45 14.56
C LYS A 46 21.25 48.28 15.35
N SER A 47 22.54 47.99 15.22
CA SER A 47 23.63 48.86 15.66
C SER A 47 24.77 48.83 14.66
N LYS A 48 25.23 50.01 14.22
CA LYS A 48 26.31 50.13 13.23
C LYS A 48 27.66 49.82 13.88
N PRO A 49 28.60 49.18 13.16
CA PRO A 49 29.92 48.90 13.69
C PRO A 49 30.65 50.19 14.04
N THR A 50 31.16 50.24 15.25
CA THR A 50 32.01 51.34 15.74
C THR A 50 33.40 50.80 15.97
N LEU A 51 34.39 51.30 15.23
CA LEU A 51 35.78 50.90 15.44
C LEU A 51 36.32 51.56 16.71
N LYS A 52 36.91 50.76 17.59
CA LYS A 52 37.72 51.21 18.72
C LYS A 52 39.19 51.06 18.34
N VAL A 53 39.93 52.16 18.30
CA VAL A 53 41.39 52.18 18.07
C VAL A 53 42.02 52.97 19.20
N GLY A 54 42.60 52.28 20.19
CA GLY A 54 43.02 52.92 21.44
C GLY A 54 41.83 53.62 22.12
N SER A 55 41.95 54.93 22.38
CA SER A 55 40.88 55.76 22.97
C SER A 55 39.88 56.32 21.95
N PHE A 56 40.12 56.19 20.64
CA PHE A 56 39.28 56.78 19.61
C PHE A 56 38.16 55.83 19.16
N ARG A 57 36.95 56.38 18.99
CA ARG A 57 35.78 55.68 18.44
C ARG A 57 35.42 56.27 17.08
N ILE A 58 35.52 55.47 16.03
CA ILE A 58 35.19 55.89 14.65
C ILE A 58 33.90 55.15 14.25
N SER A 59 32.77 55.88 14.22
CA SER A 59 31.52 55.38 13.66
C SER A 59 31.45 55.75 12.18
N SER A 60 31.25 54.78 11.29
CA SER A 60 30.95 55.13 9.90
C SER A 60 30.16 54.07 9.16
N SER A 61 29.23 54.54 8.33
CA SER A 61 28.57 53.76 7.29
C SER A 61 29.56 53.07 6.34
N GLY A 62 30.73 53.67 6.10
CA GLY A 62 31.78 53.09 5.26
C GLY A 62 32.33 51.77 5.79
N ILE A 63 32.60 51.69 7.11
CA ILE A 63 33.07 50.46 7.76
C ILE A 63 32.00 49.37 7.68
N ALA A 64 30.73 49.74 7.89
CA ALA A 64 29.60 48.82 7.82
C ALA A 64 29.51 48.11 6.45
N ASN A 65 29.61 48.88 5.36
CA ASN A 65 29.57 48.33 4.01
C ASN A 65 30.79 47.45 3.70
N ILE A 66 31.99 47.86 4.13
CA ILE A 66 33.22 47.07 3.92
C ILE A 66 33.14 45.72 4.64
N VAL A 67 32.69 45.73 5.90
CA VAL A 67 32.54 44.52 6.71
C VAL A 67 31.49 43.61 6.09
N LEU A 68 30.32 44.13 5.73
CA LEU A 68 29.25 43.36 5.11
C LEU A 68 29.68 42.76 3.77
N ASN A 69 30.28 43.55 2.87
CA ASN A 69 30.73 43.08 1.56
C ASN A 69 31.81 42.00 1.66
N ARG A 70 32.67 42.06 2.68
CA ARG A 70 33.69 41.02 2.91
C ARG A 70 33.09 39.73 3.47
N LEU A 71 32.10 39.83 4.34
CA LEU A 71 31.50 38.67 4.98
C LEU A 71 30.41 38.02 4.13
N LYS A 72 29.72 38.80 3.30
CA LYS A 72 28.61 38.36 2.45
C LYS A 72 28.92 37.06 1.69
N PRO A 73 30.00 36.95 0.88
CA PRO A 73 30.28 35.71 0.14
C PRO A 73 30.55 34.52 1.06
N ARG A 74 31.16 34.77 2.23
CA ARG A 74 31.46 33.72 3.21
C ARG A 74 30.19 33.23 3.90
N ILE A 75 29.27 34.11 4.24
CA ILE A 75 28.00 33.75 4.86
C ILE A 75 27.13 33.01 3.85
N GLU A 76 27.00 33.53 2.62
CA GLU A 76 26.27 32.89 1.53
C GLU A 76 26.80 31.47 1.27
N SER A 77 28.13 31.32 1.08
CA SER A 77 28.76 30.00 0.90
C SER A 77 28.56 29.08 2.10
N LYS A 78 28.63 29.60 3.34
CA LYS A 78 28.45 28.78 4.54
C LYS A 78 27.01 28.30 4.71
N ILE A 79 26.03 29.12 4.34
CA ILE A 79 24.62 28.71 4.27
C ILE A 79 24.48 27.58 3.24
N ASP A 80 25.02 27.76 2.03
CA ASP A 80 24.94 26.74 0.98
C ASP A 80 25.64 25.42 1.38
N GLU A 81 26.83 25.48 1.99
CA GLU A 81 27.52 24.30 2.54
C GLU A 81 26.69 23.59 3.60
N SER A 82 26.12 24.34 4.56
CA SER A 82 25.28 23.75 5.61
C SER A 82 23.99 23.14 5.05
N LEU A 83 23.37 23.76 4.04
CA LEU A 83 22.21 23.19 3.36
C LEU A 83 22.59 21.91 2.61
N GLN A 84 23.74 21.86 1.93
CA GLN A 84 24.22 20.62 1.28
C GLN A 84 24.47 19.48 2.27
N GLU A 85 24.98 19.77 3.47
CA GLU A 85 25.18 18.76 4.52
C GLU A 85 23.85 18.22 5.08
N ILE A 86 22.82 19.06 5.14
CA ILE A 86 21.49 18.70 5.66
C ILE A 86 20.66 17.99 4.59
N LEU A 87 20.78 18.39 3.32
CA LEU A 87 19.98 17.93 2.19
C LEU A 87 20.64 16.76 1.43
N ASP A 88 21.15 15.75 2.15
CA ASP A 88 21.65 14.51 1.54
C ASP A 88 20.47 13.57 1.19
N PHE A 89 19.67 13.99 0.21
CA PHE A 89 18.49 13.25 -0.26
C PHE A 89 18.86 11.85 -0.74
N ARG A 90 20.02 11.68 -1.38
CA ARG A 90 20.47 10.38 -1.88
C ARG A 90 20.62 9.34 -0.77
N TYR A 91 21.26 9.69 0.35
CA TYR A 91 21.40 8.76 1.48
C TYR A 91 20.04 8.32 2.03
N LYS A 92 19.08 9.24 2.12
CA LYS A 92 17.75 8.96 2.70
C LYS A 92 16.84 8.24 1.73
N LEU A 93 16.93 8.56 0.44
CA LEU A 93 16.31 7.78 -0.62
C LEU A 93 16.80 6.34 -0.58
N ASN A 94 18.10 6.08 -0.38
CA ASN A 94 18.58 4.71 -0.19
C ASN A 94 17.91 4.00 1.00
N ALA A 95 17.72 4.67 2.14
CA ALA A 95 17.07 4.08 3.30
C ALA A 95 15.58 3.77 3.03
N LEU A 96 14.85 4.72 2.45
CA LEU A 96 13.45 4.53 2.00
C LEU A 96 13.36 3.39 0.98
N PHE A 97 14.31 3.33 0.05
CA PHE A 97 14.36 2.34 -1.01
C PHE A 97 14.56 0.92 -0.47
N ARG A 98 15.36 0.75 0.59
CA ARG A 98 15.50 -0.56 1.25
C ARG A 98 14.20 -1.00 1.92
N ILE A 99 13.45 -0.06 2.50
CA ILE A 99 12.15 -0.35 3.12
C ILE A 99 11.14 -0.73 2.04
N ILE A 100 11.05 0.04 0.95
CA ILE A 100 10.10 -0.21 -0.15
C ILE A 100 10.39 -1.53 -0.87
N ASN A 101 11.67 -1.83 -1.17
CA ASN A 101 12.04 -3.06 -1.89
C ASN A 101 12.12 -4.31 -1.01
N SER A 102 11.69 -4.24 0.26
CA SER A 102 11.62 -5.44 1.10
C SER A 102 10.40 -6.28 0.69
N PRO A 103 10.58 -7.55 0.29
CA PRO A 103 9.47 -8.44 -0.06
C PRO A 103 8.50 -8.59 1.09
N ILE A 104 7.21 -8.65 0.79
CA ILE A 104 6.18 -8.68 1.80
C ILE A 104 5.37 -9.95 1.73
N ARG A 105 5.55 -10.80 2.73
CA ARG A 105 4.92 -12.12 2.78
C ARG A 105 3.41 -12.01 2.99
N ILE A 106 2.64 -12.58 2.07
CA ILE A 106 1.21 -12.86 2.20
C ILE A 106 1.03 -14.36 2.40
N ASP A 107 1.04 -14.78 3.66
CA ASP A 107 0.83 -16.18 4.03
C ASP A 107 -0.60 -16.69 3.84
N ALA A 108 -1.56 -15.77 3.86
CA ALA A 108 -2.97 -16.11 4.01
C ALA A 108 -3.61 -16.78 2.78
N LEU A 109 -2.96 -16.71 1.62
CA LEU A 109 -3.59 -17.02 0.33
C LEU A 109 -2.82 -18.05 -0.48
N ILE A 110 -1.51 -17.84 -0.68
CA ILE A 110 -0.76 -18.54 -1.75
C ILE A 110 0.75 -18.68 -1.45
N ASN A 111 1.17 -18.57 -0.19
CA ASN A 111 2.60 -18.61 0.21
C ASN A 111 3.49 -17.77 -0.74
N SER A 112 3.12 -16.49 -0.90
CA SER A 112 3.75 -15.57 -1.86
C SER A 112 4.19 -14.30 -1.17
N GLU A 113 5.07 -13.56 -1.84
CA GLU A 113 5.58 -12.26 -1.41
C GLU A 113 5.18 -11.19 -2.42
N ILE A 114 4.72 -10.04 -1.92
CA ILE A 114 4.57 -8.81 -2.70
C ILE A 114 5.94 -8.17 -2.83
N ASN A 115 6.39 -7.98 -4.05
CA ASN A 115 7.56 -7.21 -4.38
C ASN A 115 7.14 -5.86 -4.96
N VAL A 116 7.66 -4.79 -4.37
CA VAL A 116 7.44 -3.42 -4.84
C VAL A 116 8.66 -2.99 -5.63
N GLN A 117 8.50 -2.81 -6.93
CA GLN A 117 9.53 -2.23 -7.79
C GLN A 117 9.26 -0.74 -7.94
N LEU A 118 10.24 0.10 -7.64
CA LEU A 118 10.14 1.55 -7.86
C LEU A 118 10.66 1.91 -9.25
N ASP A 119 9.80 2.54 -10.05
CA ASP A 119 10.10 2.94 -11.43
C ASP A 119 10.50 4.41 -11.55
N GLU A 120 9.85 5.27 -10.78
CA GLU A 120 10.07 6.71 -10.83
C GLU A 120 9.88 7.33 -9.45
N ILE A 121 10.64 8.39 -9.20
CA ILE A 121 10.45 9.27 -8.05
C ILE A 121 10.29 10.69 -8.59
N GLY A 122 9.16 11.32 -8.25
CA GLY A 122 8.88 12.71 -8.55
C GLY A 122 9.01 13.55 -7.28
N ILE A 123 9.45 14.80 -7.45
CA ILE A 123 9.44 15.80 -6.37
C ILE A 123 8.76 17.06 -6.90
N SER A 124 7.83 17.60 -6.12
CA SER A 124 7.19 18.89 -6.43
C SER A 124 8.15 20.05 -6.20
N SER A 125 7.82 21.23 -6.73
CA SER A 125 8.42 22.45 -6.19
C SER A 125 8.10 22.56 -4.70
N LEU A 126 9.09 22.96 -3.90
CA LEU A 126 8.92 23.34 -2.50
C LEU A 126 8.21 24.68 -2.42
N GLY A 127 7.12 24.73 -1.65
CA GLY A 127 6.38 25.94 -1.32
C GLY A 127 6.61 26.34 0.15
N GLU A 128 6.34 27.60 0.46
CA GLU A 128 6.40 28.14 1.83
C GLU A 128 4.95 28.32 2.32
N ASN A 129 4.62 27.75 3.48
CA ASN A 129 3.32 27.95 4.12
C ASN A 129 3.51 28.02 5.64
N ASN A 130 3.11 29.12 6.27
CA ASN A 130 3.23 29.35 7.73
C ASN A 130 4.64 29.10 8.29
N ASP A 131 5.68 29.66 7.66
CA ASP A 131 7.11 29.47 8.00
C ASP A 131 7.65 28.02 7.80
N ASP A 132 6.81 27.09 7.31
CA ASP A 132 7.21 25.72 6.96
C ASP A 132 7.49 25.57 5.46
N LEU A 133 8.55 24.83 5.15
CA LEU A 133 8.89 24.40 3.80
C LEU A 133 8.14 23.10 3.48
N ASN A 134 7.20 23.18 2.54
CA ASN A 134 6.35 22.05 2.14
C ASN A 134 6.72 21.56 0.75
N GLY A 135 6.79 20.24 0.58
CA GLY A 135 7.04 19.59 -0.71
C GLY A 135 6.41 18.21 -0.75
N GLN A 136 6.07 17.75 -1.95
CA GLN A 136 5.50 16.43 -2.19
C GLN A 136 6.54 15.55 -2.89
N ILE A 137 6.64 14.30 -2.43
CA ILE A 137 7.38 13.23 -3.10
C ILE A 137 6.35 12.25 -3.66
N SER A 138 6.41 11.96 -4.95
CA SER A 138 5.59 10.94 -5.61
C SER A 138 6.45 9.73 -5.96
N LEU A 139 5.91 8.53 -5.75
CA LEU A 139 6.57 7.27 -6.07
C LEU A 139 5.72 6.52 -7.09
N LEU A 140 6.27 6.24 -8.27
CA LEU A 140 5.63 5.35 -9.23
C LEU A 140 6.17 3.94 -9.01
N THR A 141 5.31 3.03 -8.57
CA THR A 141 5.70 1.65 -8.26
C THR A 141 4.93 0.64 -9.09
N ARG A 142 5.57 -0.50 -9.36
CA ARG A 142 4.92 -1.72 -9.82
C ARG A 142 4.92 -2.74 -8.71
N LEU A 143 3.72 -3.24 -8.41
CA LEU A 143 3.54 -4.35 -7.48
C LEU A 143 3.60 -5.66 -8.25
N ARG A 144 4.36 -6.62 -7.73
CA ARG A 144 4.43 -7.98 -8.23
C ARG A 144 4.15 -8.95 -7.11
N LEU A 145 3.60 -10.09 -7.47
CA LEU A 145 3.39 -11.20 -6.57
C LEU A 145 4.30 -12.35 -7.03
N ASP A 146 5.22 -12.77 -6.18
CA ASP A 146 6.17 -13.84 -6.48
C ASP A 146 6.07 -14.95 -5.42
N PRO A 147 6.27 -16.23 -5.76
CA PRO A 147 6.29 -17.31 -4.78
C PRO A 147 7.45 -17.16 -3.79
N VAL A 148 7.22 -17.48 -2.51
CA VAL A 148 8.26 -17.49 -1.47
C VAL A 148 9.39 -18.46 -1.85
N GLY A 149 10.64 -18.07 -1.63
CA GLY A 149 11.80 -18.96 -1.74
C GLY A 149 12.34 -19.18 -3.16
N LYS A 150 11.84 -18.45 -4.15
CA LYS A 150 12.46 -18.41 -5.48
C LYS A 150 13.68 -17.49 -5.43
N ASP A 151 14.85 -17.98 -5.86
CA ASP A 151 16.05 -17.16 -6.06
C ASP A 151 15.80 -16.15 -7.18
N LEU A 152 15.28 -14.97 -6.80
CA LEU A 152 15.15 -13.84 -7.69
C LEU A 152 16.47 -13.07 -7.66
N ASP A 153 16.98 -12.69 -8.84
CA ASP A 153 18.14 -11.80 -8.97
C ASP A 153 17.77 -10.39 -8.48
N TRP A 154 17.92 -10.17 -7.18
CA TRP A 154 17.55 -8.92 -6.52
C TRP A 154 18.41 -7.73 -6.97
N SER A 155 19.54 -7.95 -7.63
CA SER A 155 20.52 -6.90 -7.99
C SER A 155 19.93 -5.79 -8.87
N ARG A 156 18.90 -6.09 -9.67
CA ARG A 156 18.24 -5.15 -10.57
C ARG A 156 17.20 -4.25 -9.88
N TYR A 157 16.79 -4.62 -8.68
CA TYR A 157 15.77 -3.90 -7.91
C TYR A 157 16.36 -2.88 -6.95
N TYR A 158 17.70 -2.80 -6.86
CA TYR A 158 18.42 -1.89 -5.96
C TYR A 158 18.87 -0.55 -6.59
N VAL A 159 18.49 -0.25 -7.84
CA VAL A 159 18.86 1.00 -8.51
C VAL A 159 17.81 2.07 -8.27
N ILE A 160 18.18 3.16 -7.58
CA ILE A 160 17.30 4.33 -7.43
C ILE A 160 17.05 4.92 -8.84
N PRO A 161 15.77 5.05 -9.26
CA PRO A 161 15.44 5.72 -10.51
C PRO A 161 15.96 7.16 -10.57
N LYS A 162 16.10 7.69 -11.78
CA LYS A 162 16.37 9.12 -11.95
C LYS A 162 15.16 9.92 -11.48
N GLY A 163 15.41 11.03 -10.80
CA GLY A 163 14.34 11.93 -10.38
C GLY A 163 13.72 12.66 -11.57
N VAL A 164 12.40 12.85 -11.52
CA VAL A 164 11.64 13.71 -12.43
C VAL A 164 11.16 14.93 -11.65
N ILE A 165 11.26 16.11 -12.28
CA ILE A 165 10.73 17.36 -11.71
C ILE A 165 9.26 17.47 -12.08
N GLY A 166 8.42 17.67 -11.07
CA GLY A 166 6.97 17.60 -11.19
C GLY A 166 6.43 16.30 -10.61
N THR A 167 5.24 16.37 -10.03
CA THR A 167 4.50 15.19 -9.59
C THR A 167 3.64 14.71 -10.75
N GLN A 168 3.56 13.40 -10.95
CA GLN A 168 2.52 12.83 -11.80
C GLN A 168 1.19 12.99 -11.06
N GLU A 169 0.18 13.51 -11.75
CA GLU A 169 -1.16 13.64 -11.19
C GLU A 169 -1.81 12.24 -11.07
N ASN A 170 -2.16 11.90 -9.83
CA ASN A 170 -3.19 10.96 -9.37
C ASN A 170 -3.42 9.66 -10.15
N SER A 171 -2.79 8.60 -9.67
CA SER A 171 -3.55 7.40 -9.33
C SER A 171 -3.39 7.17 -7.84
N GLU A 172 -4.26 7.76 -7.02
CA GLU A 172 -4.34 7.40 -5.59
C GLU A 172 -4.67 5.92 -5.43
N LEU A 173 -5.37 5.35 -6.42
CA LEU A 173 -5.77 3.96 -6.45
C LEU A 173 -4.64 3.04 -6.95
N SER A 174 -4.12 2.23 -6.05
CA SER A 174 -3.26 1.08 -6.35
C SER A 174 -4.10 -0.19 -6.54
N ARG A 175 -3.63 -1.09 -7.40
CA ARG A 175 -4.28 -2.37 -7.69
C ARG A 175 -3.29 -3.51 -7.61
N LEU A 176 -3.69 -4.60 -6.96
CA LEU A 176 -2.93 -5.84 -6.87
C LEU A 176 -3.83 -7.02 -7.27
N PHE A 177 -3.39 -7.81 -8.24
CA PHE A 177 -4.11 -9.00 -8.66
C PHE A 177 -3.58 -10.23 -7.91
N LEU A 178 -4.45 -10.91 -7.17
CA LEU A 178 -4.10 -12.05 -6.32
C LEU A 178 -4.77 -13.31 -6.88
N PRO A 179 -4.02 -14.31 -7.35
CA PRO A 179 -4.60 -15.63 -7.60
C PRO A 179 -5.04 -16.22 -6.26
N PHE A 180 -6.21 -16.81 -6.22
CA PHE A 180 -6.77 -17.46 -5.05
C PHE A 180 -7.44 -18.75 -5.48
N ASN A 181 -7.07 -19.86 -4.86
CA ASN A 181 -7.65 -21.15 -5.16
C ASN A 181 -8.54 -21.61 -4.00
N ILE A 182 -9.70 -22.13 -4.35
CA ILE A 182 -10.68 -22.67 -3.40
C ILE A 182 -10.86 -24.15 -3.72
N SER A 183 -10.35 -25.03 -2.87
CA SER A 183 -10.56 -26.47 -3.04
C SER A 183 -12.04 -26.84 -2.88
N TYR A 184 -12.49 -27.86 -3.60
CA TYR A 184 -13.85 -28.38 -3.41
C TYR A 184 -14.07 -28.96 -2.01
N GLU A 185 -13.02 -29.48 -1.39
CA GLU A 185 -13.03 -29.94 0.00
C GLU A 185 -13.39 -28.79 0.95
N ASN A 186 -12.72 -27.64 0.86
CA ASN A 186 -13.00 -26.49 1.74
C ASN A 186 -14.42 -25.95 1.55
N LEU A 187 -14.95 -25.95 0.32
CA LEU A 187 -16.34 -25.57 0.06
C LEU A 187 -17.33 -26.60 0.59
N GLY A 188 -16.98 -27.89 0.48
CA GLY A 188 -17.74 -29.00 1.04
C GLY A 188 -17.85 -28.87 2.56
N ASP A 189 -16.72 -28.67 3.25
CA ASP A 189 -16.68 -28.47 4.70
C ASP A 189 -17.54 -27.27 5.13
N TRP A 190 -17.43 -26.14 4.42
CA TRP A 190 -18.24 -24.96 4.68
C TRP A 190 -19.74 -25.24 4.53
N LEU A 191 -20.16 -25.92 3.45
CA LEU A 191 -21.56 -26.32 3.26
C LEU A 191 -22.01 -27.30 4.34
N MET A 192 -21.14 -28.22 4.75
CA MET A 192 -21.43 -29.20 5.79
C MET A 192 -21.69 -28.51 7.14
N GLU A 193 -20.94 -27.45 7.48
CA GLU A 193 -21.22 -26.61 8.66
C GLU A 193 -22.59 -25.92 8.61
N GLN A 194 -23.10 -25.57 7.42
CA GLN A 194 -24.38 -24.89 7.27
C GLN A 194 -25.58 -25.84 7.22
N TYR A 195 -25.42 -27.01 6.58
CA TYR A 195 -26.54 -27.85 6.19
C TYR A 195 -26.59 -29.21 6.90
N LYS A 196 -25.55 -29.65 7.61
CA LYS A 196 -25.61 -30.91 8.36
C LYS A 196 -26.75 -30.88 9.39
N GLY A 197 -27.56 -31.93 9.39
CA GLY A 197 -28.75 -32.05 10.24
C GLY A 197 -29.93 -31.18 9.80
N HIS A 198 -29.79 -30.41 8.73
CA HIS A 198 -30.89 -29.61 8.19
C HIS A 198 -31.97 -30.50 7.60
N ARG A 199 -33.22 -30.27 7.98
CA ARG A 199 -34.39 -31.04 7.54
C ARG A 199 -35.14 -30.27 6.45
N PHE A 200 -35.16 -30.82 5.24
CA PHE A 200 -35.95 -30.34 4.12
C PHE A 200 -37.29 -31.07 4.10
N GLU A 201 -38.41 -30.34 4.03
CA GLU A 201 -39.75 -30.92 4.18
C GLU A 201 -40.73 -30.37 3.13
N ALA A 202 -41.47 -31.29 2.50
CA ALA A 202 -42.56 -30.99 1.59
C ALA A 202 -43.72 -31.97 1.78
N ASN A 203 -44.86 -31.44 2.23
CA ASN A 203 -46.03 -32.20 2.65
C ASN A 203 -45.65 -33.19 3.77
N GLU A 204 -45.86 -34.49 3.57
CA GLU A 204 -45.52 -35.55 4.53
C GLU A 204 -44.09 -36.09 4.36
N ASN A 205 -43.40 -35.70 3.28
CA ASN A 205 -42.06 -36.19 2.97
C ASN A 205 -41.00 -35.21 3.47
N TYR A 206 -39.91 -35.78 3.98
CA TYR A 206 -38.73 -35.02 4.38
C TYR A 206 -37.44 -35.83 4.18
N PHE A 207 -36.34 -35.10 4.07
CA PHE A 207 -35.00 -35.67 4.23
C PHE A 207 -34.14 -34.77 5.13
N VAL A 208 -33.15 -35.37 5.77
CA VAL A 208 -32.15 -34.72 6.62
C VAL A 208 -30.79 -34.94 5.97
N VAL A 209 -29.98 -33.89 5.86
CA VAL A 209 -28.61 -33.99 5.32
C VAL A 209 -27.68 -34.53 6.39
N GLU A 210 -27.07 -35.68 6.15
CA GLU A 210 -26.09 -36.31 7.05
C GLU A 210 -24.65 -35.98 6.66
N ASP A 211 -24.40 -35.96 5.35
CA ASP A 211 -23.10 -35.70 4.77
C ASP A 211 -23.22 -34.98 3.43
N LEU A 212 -22.13 -34.32 3.03
CA LEU A 212 -22.09 -33.49 1.85
C LEU A 212 -20.66 -33.47 1.29
N SER A 213 -20.54 -33.70 -0.01
CA SER A 213 -19.27 -33.54 -0.72
C SER A 213 -19.45 -32.77 -2.04
N LEU A 214 -18.39 -32.07 -2.42
CA LEU A 214 -18.33 -31.27 -3.64
C LEU A 214 -17.20 -31.79 -4.52
N SER A 215 -17.43 -31.83 -5.82
CA SER A 215 -16.43 -32.22 -6.82
C SER A 215 -16.72 -31.55 -8.16
N GLN A 216 -15.79 -31.67 -9.09
CA GLN A 216 -16.01 -31.28 -10.48
C GLN A 216 -16.32 -32.51 -11.33
N GLU A 217 -17.28 -32.36 -12.24
CA GLU A 217 -17.58 -33.35 -13.28
C GLU A 217 -17.77 -32.59 -14.61
N GLU A 218 -16.86 -32.80 -15.56
CA GLU A 218 -16.82 -32.09 -16.86
C GLU A 218 -16.70 -30.55 -16.75
N ASP A 219 -17.74 -29.78 -17.04
CA ASP A 219 -17.78 -28.33 -16.86
C ASP A 219 -18.74 -27.91 -15.73
N LYS A 220 -19.18 -28.88 -14.91
CA LYS A 220 -20.16 -28.70 -13.84
C LYS A 220 -19.55 -28.94 -12.46
N ILE A 221 -20.10 -28.24 -11.47
CA ILE A 221 -19.93 -28.61 -10.07
C ILE A 221 -20.94 -29.70 -9.75
N LYS A 222 -20.46 -30.76 -9.10
CA LYS A 222 -21.27 -31.87 -8.59
C LYS A 222 -21.30 -31.81 -7.07
N LEU A 223 -22.50 -31.65 -6.52
CA LEU A 223 -22.79 -31.77 -5.10
C LEU A 223 -23.42 -33.14 -4.84
N ILE A 224 -22.91 -33.87 -3.85
CA ILE A 224 -23.45 -35.15 -3.42
C ILE A 224 -23.91 -34.99 -1.97
N LEU A 225 -25.20 -35.19 -1.74
CA LEU A 225 -25.81 -35.16 -0.42
C LEU A 225 -26.18 -36.58 0.00
N GLU A 226 -25.66 -37.03 1.14
CA GLU A 226 -26.14 -38.24 1.80
C GLU A 226 -27.28 -37.86 2.74
N VAL A 227 -28.45 -38.48 2.57
CA VAL A 227 -29.67 -38.06 3.25
C VAL A 227 -30.43 -39.22 3.91
N THR A 228 -31.10 -38.91 5.02
CA THR A 228 -31.95 -39.83 5.77
C THR A 228 -33.37 -39.26 5.96
N GLY A 229 -34.34 -40.10 6.36
CA GLY A 229 -35.69 -39.67 6.72
C GLY A 229 -36.76 -40.51 6.03
N THR A 230 -37.75 -39.84 5.40
CA THR A 230 -38.72 -40.55 4.55
C THR A 230 -38.09 -41.11 3.28
N VAL A 231 -36.94 -40.55 2.90
CA VAL A 231 -36.07 -41.04 1.82
C VAL A 231 -34.68 -41.20 2.41
N ASN A 232 -34.14 -42.42 2.26
CA ASN A 232 -32.74 -42.71 2.57
C ASN A 232 -32.01 -42.94 1.25
N GLY A 233 -30.87 -42.27 1.06
CA GLY A 233 -30.05 -42.43 -0.12
C GLY A 233 -29.22 -41.19 -0.44
N THR A 234 -28.86 -41.05 -1.71
CA THR A 234 -27.96 -40.00 -2.20
C THR A 234 -28.71 -39.08 -3.16
N ILE A 235 -28.62 -37.76 -2.93
CA ILE A 235 -29.08 -36.74 -3.88
C ILE A 235 -27.84 -36.18 -4.57
N GLU A 236 -27.74 -36.40 -5.88
CA GLU A 236 -26.72 -35.77 -6.73
C GLU A 236 -27.31 -34.50 -7.36
N LEU A 237 -26.63 -33.37 -7.19
CA LEU A 237 -26.90 -32.13 -7.91
C LEU A 237 -25.73 -31.83 -8.84
N LYS A 238 -26.02 -31.44 -10.08
CA LYS A 238 -24.99 -31.01 -11.04
C LYS A 238 -25.43 -29.73 -11.71
N GLY A 239 -24.55 -28.74 -11.79
CA GLY A 239 -24.86 -27.54 -12.55
C GLY A 239 -23.62 -26.77 -12.94
N LYS A 240 -23.77 -25.89 -13.92
CA LYS A 240 -22.67 -25.10 -14.44
C LYS A 240 -22.40 -23.93 -13.49
N PRO A 241 -21.19 -23.80 -12.92
CA PRO A 241 -20.88 -22.72 -12.01
C PRO A 241 -20.87 -21.38 -12.74
N VAL A 242 -21.58 -20.40 -12.18
CA VAL A 242 -21.62 -19.02 -12.62
C VAL A 242 -21.40 -18.11 -11.42
N TYR A 243 -20.52 -17.13 -11.57
CA TYR A 243 -20.24 -16.15 -10.53
C TYR A 243 -21.00 -14.85 -10.81
N ASP A 244 -21.86 -14.46 -9.87
CA ASP A 244 -22.50 -13.15 -9.82
C ASP A 244 -21.55 -12.15 -9.15
N ILE A 245 -20.98 -11.25 -9.94
CA ILE A 245 -20.03 -10.23 -9.47
C ILE A 245 -20.72 -9.22 -8.55
N GLU A 246 -21.99 -8.87 -8.78
CA GLU A 246 -22.70 -7.87 -7.99
C GLU A 246 -23.06 -8.41 -6.61
N LYS A 247 -23.49 -9.68 -6.55
CA LYS A 247 -23.84 -10.35 -5.28
C LYS A 247 -22.64 -10.99 -4.58
N GLN A 248 -21.52 -11.14 -5.29
CA GLN A 248 -20.38 -11.94 -4.86
C GLN A 248 -20.76 -13.38 -4.48
N GLU A 249 -21.62 -13.97 -5.31
CA GLU A 249 -22.17 -15.30 -5.09
C GLU A 249 -21.79 -16.21 -6.26
N LEU A 250 -21.32 -17.43 -5.95
CA LEU A 250 -21.19 -18.49 -6.94
C LEU A 250 -22.48 -19.31 -6.91
N TYR A 251 -23.11 -19.52 -8.05
CA TYR A 251 -24.31 -20.35 -8.15
C TYR A 251 -24.20 -21.33 -9.31
N SER A 252 -25.10 -22.30 -9.39
CA SER A 252 -25.10 -23.30 -10.45
C SER A 252 -26.29 -23.07 -11.40
N GLU A 253 -26.00 -22.74 -12.66
CA GLU A 253 -27.01 -22.69 -13.73
C GLU A 253 -27.33 -24.11 -14.24
N GLY A 254 -28.59 -24.34 -14.61
CA GLY A 254 -29.03 -25.60 -15.19
C GLY A 254 -28.88 -26.77 -14.24
N LEU A 255 -29.38 -26.62 -13.01
CA LEU A 255 -29.26 -27.63 -11.95
C LEU A 255 -30.00 -28.92 -12.33
N GLU A 256 -29.23 -29.97 -12.59
CA GLU A 256 -29.72 -31.33 -12.74
C GLU A 256 -29.74 -32.02 -11.37
N THR A 257 -30.89 -32.55 -10.99
CA THR A 257 -31.06 -33.28 -9.72
C THR A 257 -31.33 -34.76 -10.01
N LYS A 258 -30.65 -35.65 -9.30
CA LYS A 258 -30.85 -37.10 -9.37
C LYS A 258 -30.89 -37.70 -7.97
N LEU A 259 -31.93 -38.48 -7.69
CA LEU A 259 -32.02 -39.27 -6.46
C LEU A 259 -31.60 -40.72 -6.72
N ILE A 260 -30.69 -41.24 -5.91
CA ILE A 260 -30.26 -42.63 -5.89
C ILE A 260 -30.71 -43.24 -4.55
N THR A 261 -31.66 -44.17 -4.58
CA THR A 261 -32.19 -44.81 -3.37
C THR A 261 -32.48 -46.28 -3.63
N ASN A 262 -32.29 -47.11 -2.59
CA ASN A 262 -32.60 -48.54 -2.62
C ASN A 262 -34.07 -48.83 -2.25
N ASN A 263 -34.81 -47.84 -1.71
CA ASN A 263 -36.21 -48.02 -1.37
C ASN A 263 -37.07 -47.99 -2.65
N ILE A 264 -37.73 -49.11 -2.94
CA ILE A 264 -38.52 -49.40 -4.16
C ILE A 264 -39.83 -48.59 -4.19
N ILE A 265 -39.77 -47.27 -4.07
CA ILE A 265 -40.92 -46.39 -4.22
C ILE A 265 -40.56 -45.29 -5.20
N HIS A 266 -40.80 -45.55 -6.48
CA HIS A 266 -40.74 -44.56 -7.57
C HIS A 266 -41.55 -43.27 -7.28
N LYS A 267 -42.50 -43.30 -6.33
CA LYS A 267 -43.26 -42.12 -5.88
C LYS A 267 -42.46 -41.15 -5.00
N ALA A 268 -41.44 -41.62 -4.29
CA ALA A 268 -40.59 -40.77 -3.45
C ALA A 268 -39.58 -39.94 -4.26
N ALA A 269 -39.26 -40.34 -5.49
CA ALA A 269 -38.33 -39.59 -6.35
C ALA A 269 -38.97 -38.33 -6.97
N SER A 270 -40.29 -38.31 -7.18
CA SER A 270 -40.95 -37.26 -7.97
C SER A 270 -41.11 -35.92 -7.23
N TRP A 271 -41.13 -35.93 -5.89
CA TRP A 271 -41.35 -34.71 -5.10
C TRP A 271 -40.05 -33.93 -4.84
N ILE A 272 -38.89 -34.61 -4.77
CA ILE A 272 -37.58 -33.95 -4.65
C ILE A 272 -37.26 -33.17 -5.94
N LEU A 273 -37.67 -33.71 -7.09
CA LEU A 273 -37.43 -33.12 -8.42
C LEU A 273 -38.40 -31.99 -8.80
N LYS A 274 -39.35 -31.61 -7.94
CA LYS A 274 -40.40 -30.63 -8.27
C LYS A 274 -40.71 -29.67 -7.13
N GLY A 275 -41.12 -28.46 -7.49
CA GLY A 275 -41.65 -27.47 -6.56
C GLY A 275 -40.64 -27.03 -5.51
N LYS A 276 -41.12 -26.84 -4.27
CA LYS A 276 -40.38 -26.20 -3.18
C LYS A 276 -39.02 -26.82 -2.86
N ILE A 277 -38.89 -28.15 -2.96
CA ILE A 277 -37.63 -28.84 -2.63
C ILE A 277 -36.57 -28.60 -3.69
N HIS A 278 -36.95 -28.60 -4.96
CA HIS A 278 -36.03 -28.27 -6.02
C HIS A 278 -35.51 -26.83 -5.87
N GLU A 279 -36.38 -25.87 -5.53
CA GLU A 279 -35.98 -24.49 -5.22
C GLU A 279 -35.06 -24.39 -3.99
N GLU A 280 -35.26 -25.23 -2.97
CA GLU A 280 -34.39 -25.30 -1.80
C GLU A 280 -33.03 -25.93 -2.13
N LEU A 281 -32.99 -26.97 -2.96
CA LEU A 281 -31.75 -27.57 -3.45
C LEU A 281 -30.98 -26.61 -4.37
N GLU A 282 -31.69 -25.84 -5.21
CA GLU A 282 -31.09 -24.73 -5.94
C GLU A 282 -30.43 -23.75 -4.98
N ARG A 283 -31.11 -23.35 -3.89
CA ARG A 283 -30.53 -22.46 -2.88
C ARG A 283 -29.24 -22.99 -2.24
N ILE A 284 -29.10 -24.30 -2.00
CA ILE A 284 -27.86 -24.89 -1.48
C ILE A 284 -26.71 -24.78 -2.48
N SER A 285 -27.02 -24.72 -3.78
CA SER A 285 -26.01 -24.52 -4.83
C SER A 285 -25.51 -23.08 -4.95
N TYR A 286 -26.02 -22.15 -4.13
CA TYR A 286 -25.50 -20.79 -3.99
C TYR A 286 -24.46 -20.75 -2.87
N PHE A 287 -23.25 -20.35 -3.22
CA PHE A 287 -22.11 -20.18 -2.34
C PHE A 287 -21.85 -18.67 -2.15
N PRO A 288 -22.19 -18.11 -0.99
CA PRO A 288 -21.92 -16.72 -0.68
C PRO A 288 -20.40 -16.54 -0.43
N LEU A 289 -19.67 -16.15 -1.47
CA LEU A 289 -18.23 -15.91 -1.38
C LEU A 289 -17.90 -14.62 -0.64
N ASN A 290 -18.89 -13.72 -0.45
CA ASN A 290 -18.72 -12.48 0.30
C ASN A 290 -18.07 -12.69 1.68
N LYS A 291 -18.50 -13.68 2.46
CA LYS A 291 -17.92 -13.96 3.80
C LYS A 291 -16.46 -14.39 3.72
N ILE A 292 -16.11 -15.19 2.71
CA ILE A 292 -14.73 -15.61 2.46
C ILE A 292 -13.90 -14.38 2.08
N ILE A 293 -14.41 -13.55 1.16
CA ILE A 293 -13.78 -12.32 0.69
C ILE A 293 -13.59 -11.32 1.83
N GLU A 294 -14.58 -11.12 2.70
CA GLU A 294 -14.52 -10.24 3.87
C GLU A 294 -13.42 -10.69 4.85
N ASN A 295 -13.35 -11.98 5.16
CA ASN A 295 -12.30 -12.53 6.01
C ASN A 295 -10.91 -12.36 5.39
N LEU A 296 -10.79 -12.62 4.08
CA LEU A 296 -9.53 -12.42 3.35
C LEU A 296 -9.11 -10.95 3.34
N GLN A 297 -10.06 -10.04 3.09
CA GLN A 297 -9.81 -8.60 3.14
C GLN A 297 -9.32 -8.18 4.52
N ALA A 298 -9.92 -8.65 5.61
CA ALA A 298 -9.47 -8.33 6.97
C ALA A 298 -8.02 -8.81 7.25
N ILE A 299 -7.63 -9.97 6.71
CA ILE A 299 -6.27 -10.50 6.85
C ILE A 299 -5.28 -9.65 6.03
N ILE A 300 -5.61 -9.34 4.77
CA ILE A 300 -4.80 -8.50 3.89
C ILE A 300 -4.63 -7.11 4.51
N ASP A 301 -5.71 -6.50 5.01
CA ASP A 301 -5.70 -5.19 5.67
C ASP A 301 -4.73 -5.17 6.85
N LYS A 302 -4.78 -6.20 7.69
CA LYS A 302 -3.90 -6.34 8.86
C LYS A 302 -2.44 -6.47 8.44
N GLN A 303 -2.16 -7.28 7.41
CA GLN A 303 -0.82 -7.44 6.89
C GLN A 303 -0.30 -6.12 6.29
N LEU A 304 -1.08 -5.46 5.42
CA LEU A 304 -0.70 -4.18 4.82
C LEU A 304 -0.45 -3.07 5.84
N LYS A 305 -1.30 -2.93 6.86
CA LYS A 305 -1.09 -1.96 7.93
C LYS A 305 0.18 -2.25 8.74
N SER A 306 0.57 -3.52 8.89
CA SER A 306 1.80 -3.88 9.60
C SER A 306 3.08 -3.48 8.87
N MET A 307 2.99 -3.22 7.55
CA MET A 307 4.11 -2.79 6.69
C MET A 307 4.45 -1.32 6.89
N LEU A 308 3.51 -0.51 7.40
CA LEU A 308 3.69 0.92 7.50
C LEU A 308 4.84 1.23 8.49
N PRO A 309 5.79 2.10 8.10
CA PRO A 309 6.89 2.46 8.97
C PRO A 309 6.35 3.02 10.30
N LYS A 310 6.82 2.46 11.42
CA LYS A 310 6.33 2.84 12.77
C LYS A 310 7.09 4.02 13.38
N GLN A 311 8.09 4.56 12.70
CA GLN A 311 8.95 5.63 13.20
C GLN A 311 9.26 6.67 12.12
N LYS A 312 9.09 7.96 12.44
CA LYS A 312 9.45 9.17 11.66
C LYS A 312 8.77 9.38 10.29
N ILE A 313 8.07 8.37 9.76
CA ILE A 313 7.26 8.44 8.54
C ILE A 313 5.87 7.89 8.88
N LEU A 314 4.82 8.68 8.66
CA LEU A 314 3.46 8.21 8.83
C LEU A 314 2.94 7.64 7.51
N GLY A 315 2.93 6.32 7.41
CA GLY A 315 2.20 5.64 6.35
C GLY A 315 0.73 5.50 6.69
N ARG A 316 -0.15 5.56 5.68
CA ARG A 316 -1.56 5.16 5.77
C ARG A 316 -1.90 4.31 4.57
N ILE A 317 -2.65 3.24 4.79
CA ILE A 317 -3.22 2.44 3.71
C ILE A 317 -4.72 2.30 3.95
N ASN A 318 -5.49 2.57 2.89
CA ASN A 318 -6.94 2.42 2.88
C ASN A 318 -7.31 1.41 1.79
N VAL A 319 -7.69 0.21 2.19
CA VAL A 319 -8.17 -0.83 1.26
C VAL A 319 -9.66 -0.58 1.01
N GLU A 320 -10.05 -0.43 -0.25
CA GLU A 320 -11.45 -0.15 -0.62
C GLU A 320 -12.28 -1.44 -0.57
N SER A 321 -11.92 -2.39 -1.43
CA SER A 321 -12.67 -3.63 -1.61
C SER A 321 -11.80 -4.67 -2.29
N LEU A 322 -11.98 -5.92 -1.89
CA LEU A 322 -11.49 -7.10 -2.61
C LEU A 322 -12.61 -7.63 -3.51
N ILE A 323 -12.36 -7.70 -4.82
CA ILE A 323 -13.38 -8.13 -5.80
C ILE A 323 -12.85 -9.34 -6.56
N VAL A 324 -13.69 -10.33 -6.83
CA VAL A 324 -13.33 -11.42 -7.75
C VAL A 324 -13.48 -10.90 -9.19
N LYS A 325 -12.37 -10.81 -9.91
CA LYS A 325 -12.30 -10.31 -11.29
C LYS A 325 -12.49 -11.40 -12.32
N ASP A 326 -11.99 -12.60 -12.04
CA ASP A 326 -12.09 -13.75 -12.93
C ASP A 326 -12.26 -15.03 -12.09
N PHE A 327 -12.92 -16.02 -12.68
CA PHE A 327 -13.30 -17.25 -12.03
C PHE A 327 -13.27 -18.40 -13.03
N LYS A 328 -12.54 -19.47 -12.71
CA LYS A 328 -12.40 -20.64 -13.58
C LYS A 328 -12.46 -21.93 -12.78
N LEU A 329 -13.22 -22.89 -13.31
CA LEU A 329 -13.28 -24.24 -12.76
C LEU A 329 -11.99 -25.03 -13.08
N GLY A 330 -11.37 -25.60 -12.06
CA GLY A 330 -10.31 -26.60 -12.16
C GLY A 330 -10.80 -27.98 -11.73
N ALA A 331 -9.95 -29.00 -11.89
CA ALA A 331 -10.32 -30.39 -11.58
C ALA A 331 -10.48 -30.65 -10.07
N GLU A 332 -9.65 -30.00 -9.24
CA GLU A 332 -9.63 -30.19 -7.78
C GLU A 332 -10.03 -28.92 -7.01
N GLU A 333 -10.01 -27.79 -7.69
CA GLU A 333 -10.22 -26.48 -7.09
C GLU A 333 -10.81 -25.50 -8.09
N ILE A 334 -11.41 -24.46 -7.55
CA ILE A 334 -11.82 -23.26 -8.26
C ILE A 334 -10.66 -22.27 -8.24
N HIS A 335 -10.32 -21.73 -9.41
CA HIS A 335 -9.33 -20.66 -9.54
C HIS A 335 -10.05 -19.31 -9.64
N ALA A 336 -9.77 -18.41 -8.71
CA ALA A 336 -10.24 -17.03 -8.71
C ALA A 336 -9.06 -16.06 -8.89
N LEU A 337 -9.30 -14.96 -9.60
CA LEU A 337 -8.39 -13.82 -9.65
C LEU A 337 -9.02 -12.67 -8.87
N LEU A 338 -8.45 -12.32 -7.73
CA LEU A 338 -8.93 -11.21 -6.91
C LEU A 338 -8.27 -9.89 -7.35
N ASP A 339 -9.03 -8.81 -7.41
CA ASP A 339 -8.59 -7.42 -7.65
C ASP A 339 -8.66 -6.68 -6.32
N LEU A 340 -7.50 -6.54 -5.66
CA LEU A 340 -7.36 -5.76 -4.45
C LEU A 340 -7.12 -4.30 -4.81
N ARG A 341 -8.03 -3.43 -4.38
CA ARG A 341 -7.98 -1.99 -4.61
C ARG A 341 -7.67 -1.24 -3.33
N PHE A 342 -6.67 -0.37 -3.34
CA PHE A 342 -6.27 0.35 -2.14
C PHE A 342 -5.60 1.69 -2.45
N HIS A 343 -5.68 2.62 -1.51
CA HIS A 343 -4.96 3.88 -1.52
C HIS A 343 -3.83 3.85 -0.50
N MET A 344 -2.68 4.38 -0.88
CA MET A 344 -1.51 4.45 -0.01
C MET A 344 -1.02 5.88 0.06
N PHE A 345 -0.89 6.37 1.29
CA PHE A 345 -0.43 7.72 1.59
C PHE A 345 0.77 7.63 2.52
N THR A 346 1.72 8.54 2.35
CA THR A 346 2.89 8.65 3.21
C THR A 346 3.14 10.11 3.51
N GLU A 347 3.29 10.44 4.79
CA GLU A 347 3.55 11.79 5.28
C GLU A 347 4.84 11.80 6.09
N VAL A 348 5.76 12.70 5.76
CA VAL A 348 6.99 12.94 6.51
C VAL A 348 6.80 14.22 7.30
N GLN A 349 6.61 14.10 8.62
CA GLN A 349 6.25 15.24 9.47
C GLN A 349 7.44 16.08 9.96
N ASP A 350 8.67 15.56 9.83
CA ASP A 350 9.87 16.26 10.30
C ASP A 350 11.00 16.14 9.26
N LEU A 351 11.43 17.27 8.70
CA LEU A 351 12.54 17.34 7.76
C LEU A 351 13.89 16.96 8.40
N ASN A 352 14.02 16.94 9.73
CA ASN A 352 15.16 16.33 10.40
C ASN A 352 15.31 14.84 10.06
N PHE A 353 14.23 14.20 9.58
CA PHE A 353 14.32 12.90 8.93
C PHE A 353 15.42 12.88 7.86
N PHE A 354 15.66 13.96 7.14
CA PHE A 354 16.67 14.04 6.07
C PHE A 354 18.10 14.32 6.56
N ARG A 355 18.29 14.69 7.84
CA ARG A 355 19.61 15.03 8.39
C ARG A 355 20.52 13.80 8.53
N LYS A 356 21.82 13.99 8.25
CA LYS A 356 22.86 12.96 8.37
C LYS A 356 23.10 12.59 9.85
N GLY A 357 23.06 11.29 10.18
CA GLY A 357 23.50 10.76 11.49
C GLY A 357 22.46 10.65 12.61
N THR A 358 21.17 10.49 12.31
CA THR A 358 20.11 10.18 13.30
C THR A 358 19.48 8.83 13.09
#